data_AF-A0A7V0Q6Y0-F1
#
_entry.id   AF-A0A7V0Q6Y0-F1
#
_cell.length_a   1.000
_cell.length_b   1.000
_cell.length_c   1.000
_cell.angle_alpha   90.00
_cell.angle_beta   90.00
_cell.angle_gamma   90.00
#
_symmetry.space_group_name_H-M   'P 1'
#
loop_
_entity.id
_entity.type
_entity.pdbx_description
1 polymer ?
#
loop_
_entity_poly.entity_id
_entity_poly.type
_entity_poly.pdbx_seq_one_letter_code
_entity_poly.pdbx_strand_id
1 'polypeptide(L)'
;LKEIVEKRLKGEISFYEILPDEKELIKKKLIELSEKGVDLILTTGGTGGTPRDVTPEATLEVIEKRFQGMEILMMIEGLKITPFASLSRAVVGSRRGTLIINLPGNRWAVKENLLPLIPVIPHLLREIKGQSEECEDLRK
;
A
#
# COMPACT_ATOMS: atom_id res chain seq x y z
N LEU A 1 -11.11 -4.08 4.61
CA LEU A 1 -9.65 -4.27 4.63
C LEU A 1 -9.29 -5.63 5.23
N LYS A 2 -9.59 -5.87 6.51
CA LYS A 2 -9.34 -7.16 7.20
C LYS A 2 -9.74 -8.39 6.39
N GLU A 3 -10.99 -8.42 5.93
CA GLU A 3 -11.50 -9.52 5.10
C GLU A 3 -10.69 -9.75 3.82
N ILE A 4 -10.19 -8.68 3.17
CA ILE A 4 -9.39 -8.82 1.95
C ILE A 4 -8.04 -9.47 2.29
N VAL A 5 -7.40 -9.01 3.37
CA VAL A 5 -6.11 -9.56 3.82
C VAL A 5 -6.26 -11.05 4.16
N GLU A 6 -7.24 -11.40 4.97
CA GLU A 6 -7.44 -12.78 5.43
C GLU A 6 -7.90 -13.71 4.29
N LYS A 7 -8.87 -13.30 3.47
CA LYS A 7 -9.49 -14.19 2.48
C LYS A 7 -8.81 -14.18 1.12
N ARG A 8 -8.23 -13.04 0.69
CA ARG A 8 -7.63 -12.90 -0.65
C ARG A 8 -6.11 -13.03 -0.61
N LEU A 9 -5.45 -12.42 0.37
CA LEU A 9 -3.99 -12.53 0.52
C LEU A 9 -3.57 -13.70 1.40
N LYS A 10 -4.50 -14.35 2.12
CA LYS A 10 -4.21 -15.40 3.12
C LYS A 10 -3.19 -14.92 4.17
N GLY A 11 -3.21 -13.62 4.48
CA GLY A 11 -2.33 -13.00 5.46
C GLY A 11 -2.95 -12.94 6.85
N GLU A 12 -2.09 -12.77 7.86
CA GLU A 12 -2.48 -12.53 9.25
C GLU A 12 -2.30 -11.05 9.60
N ILE A 13 -3.18 -10.50 10.45
CA ILE A 13 -3.05 -9.13 10.95
C ILE A 13 -2.29 -9.15 12.27
N SER A 14 -1.00 -8.82 12.23
CA SER A 14 -0.15 -8.75 13.43
C SER A 14 -0.24 -7.40 14.16
N PHE A 15 -0.58 -6.32 13.43
CA PHE A 15 -0.65 -4.96 13.98
C PHE A 15 -1.85 -4.20 13.42
N TYR A 16 -2.49 -3.42 14.29
CA TYR A 16 -3.54 -2.46 13.92
C TYR A 16 -3.46 -1.27 14.86
N GLU A 17 -3.33 -0.07 14.31
CA GLU A 17 -3.17 1.16 15.09
C GLU A 17 -3.81 2.33 14.34
N ILE A 18 -4.41 3.25 15.11
CA ILE A 18 -4.97 4.50 14.59
C ILE A 18 -4.03 5.62 15.00
N LEU A 19 -3.56 6.38 14.02
CA LEU A 19 -2.65 7.51 14.24
C LEU A 19 -3.34 8.82 13.86
N PRO A 20 -2.95 9.95 14.49
CA PRO A 20 -3.34 11.26 13.99
C PRO A 20 -2.64 11.55 12.64
N ASP A 21 -3.19 12.52 11.90
CA ASP A 21 -2.64 13.01 10.63
C ASP A 21 -1.37 13.85 10.82
N GLU A 22 -0.35 13.25 11.44
CA GLU A 22 0.95 13.85 11.72
C GLU A 22 2.05 13.07 11.00
N LYS A 23 2.73 13.76 10.07
CA LYS A 23 3.72 13.14 9.17
C LYS A 23 4.80 12.35 9.92
N GLU A 24 5.37 12.94 10.98
CA GLU A 24 6.44 12.31 11.75
C GLU A 24 5.97 11.06 12.52
N LEU A 25 4.73 11.05 13.01
CA LEU A 25 4.18 9.87 13.70
C LEU A 25 3.90 8.73 12.72
N ILE A 26 3.33 9.04 11.56
CA ILE A 26 3.12 8.06 10.48
C ILE A 26 4.47 7.48 10.05
N LYS A 27 5.44 8.36 9.72
CA LYS A 27 6.80 7.99 9.32
C LYS A 27 7.46 7.05 10.34
N LYS A 28 7.44 7.44 11.62
CA LYS A 28 8.01 6.65 12.71
C LYS A 28 7.37 5.25 12.78
N LYS A 29 6.05 5.16 12.64
CA LYS A 29 5.34 3.88 12.66
C LYS A 29 5.69 3.00 11.46
N LEU A 30 5.77 3.58 10.25
CA LEU A 30 6.16 2.84 9.04
C LEU A 30 7.57 2.25 9.21
N ILE A 31 8.52 3.02 9.77
CA ILE A 31 9.87 2.56 10.07
C ILE A 31 9.83 1.42 11.10
N GLU A 32 9.17 1.63 12.24
CA GLU A 32 9.08 0.66 13.33
C GLU A 32 8.54 -0.70 12.85
N LEU A 33 7.45 -0.70 12.10
CA LEU A 33 6.83 -1.93 11.59
C LEU A 33 7.71 -2.62 10.55
N SER A 34 8.39 -1.86 9.69
CA SER A 34 9.33 -2.43 8.73
C SER A 34 10.53 -3.08 9.43
N GLU A 35 11.02 -2.47 10.51
CA GLU A 35 12.12 -3.03 11.32
C GLU A 35 11.74 -4.29 12.10
N LYS A 36 10.46 -4.42 12.45
CA LYS A 36 9.88 -5.64 13.05
C LYS A 36 9.68 -6.78 12.04
N GLY A 37 9.98 -6.56 10.76
CA GLY A 37 9.86 -7.57 9.72
C GLY A 37 8.41 -7.83 9.29
N VAL A 38 7.53 -6.83 9.38
CA VAL A 38 6.18 -6.93 8.80
C VAL A 38 6.28 -7.01 7.29
N ASP A 39 5.55 -7.93 6.67
CA ASP A 39 5.61 -8.14 5.22
C ASP A 39 4.89 -7.05 4.42
N LEU A 40 3.70 -6.67 4.90
CA LEU A 40 2.81 -5.74 4.21
C LEU A 40 2.22 -4.74 5.20
N ILE A 41 2.41 -3.46 4.92
CA ILE A 41 1.78 -2.35 5.63
C ILE A 41 0.76 -1.70 4.70
N LEU A 42 -0.50 -1.64 5.15
CA LEU A 42 -1.58 -0.95 4.47
C LEU A 42 -1.98 0.26 5.30
N THR A 43 -1.85 1.46 4.74
CA THR A 43 -2.40 2.68 5.36
C THR A 43 -3.75 3.01 4.73
N THR A 44 -4.63 3.70 5.45
CA THR A 44 -5.95 4.10 4.95
C THR A 44 -6.27 5.52 5.39
N GLY A 45 -6.56 6.40 4.45
CA GLY A 45 -6.77 7.84 4.72
C GLY A 45 -5.50 8.67 4.54
N GLY A 46 -5.64 9.99 4.70
CA GLY A 46 -4.52 10.93 4.63
C GLY A 46 -3.87 11.11 3.24
N THR A 47 -4.56 10.71 2.17
CA THR A 47 -4.07 10.69 0.78
C THR A 47 -4.76 11.72 -0.14
N GLY A 48 -5.65 12.53 0.42
CA GLY A 48 -6.39 13.58 -0.29
C GLY A 48 -5.57 14.85 -0.56
N GLY A 49 -6.24 15.94 -0.93
CA GLY A 49 -5.59 17.23 -1.25
C GLY A 49 -5.59 18.25 -0.10
N THR A 50 -5.99 17.88 1.11
CA THR A 50 -6.05 18.83 2.24
C THR A 50 -4.67 19.01 2.88
N PRO A 51 -4.41 20.13 3.60
CA PRO A 51 -3.14 20.35 4.29
C PRO A 51 -2.79 19.28 5.35
N ARG A 52 -3.78 18.50 5.80
CA ARG A 52 -3.59 17.40 6.76
C ARG A 52 -3.31 16.06 6.09
N ASP A 53 -3.59 15.93 4.80
CA ASP A 53 -3.29 14.70 4.07
C ASP A 53 -1.77 14.59 3.87
N VAL A 54 -1.09 13.86 4.75
CA VAL A 54 0.39 13.77 4.78
C VAL A 54 0.92 12.34 4.69
N THR A 55 0.04 11.36 4.50
CA THR A 55 0.42 9.94 4.44
C THR A 55 1.32 9.61 3.23
N PRO A 56 1.08 10.15 2.02
CA PRO A 56 2.01 10.00 0.90
C PRO A 56 3.40 10.54 1.18
N GLU A 57 3.49 11.74 1.75
CA GLU A 57 4.76 12.39 2.11
C GLU A 57 5.54 11.56 3.14
N ALA A 58 4.87 11.10 4.19
CA ALA A 58 5.48 10.22 5.19
C ALA A 58 5.99 8.92 4.57
N THR A 59 5.25 8.37 3.60
CA THR A 59 5.62 7.13 2.90
C THR A 59 6.83 7.35 1.98
N LEU A 60 6.85 8.43 1.21
CA LEU A 60 7.96 8.77 0.31
C LEU A 60 9.29 8.98 1.06
N GLU A 61 9.24 9.50 2.29
CA GLU A 61 10.43 9.68 3.12
C GLU A 61 11.04 8.39 3.67
N VAL A 62 10.33 7.25 3.60
CA VAL A 62 10.80 5.98 4.21
C VAL A 62 11.04 4.86 3.21
N ILE A 63 10.38 4.89 2.04
CA ILE A 63 10.55 3.84 1.03
C ILE A 63 11.93 3.93 0.36
N GLU A 64 12.49 2.77 0.05
CA GLU A 64 13.77 2.60 -0.65
C GLU A 64 13.54 2.41 -2.16
N LYS A 65 12.42 1.80 -2.53
CA LYS A 65 11.99 1.60 -3.92
C LYS A 65 10.52 1.96 -4.04
N ARG A 66 10.16 2.71 -5.09
CA ARG A 66 8.78 3.10 -5.40
C ARG A 66 8.23 2.28 -6.56
N PHE A 67 6.99 1.84 -6.45
CA PHE A 67 6.29 1.05 -7.46
C PHE A 67 5.20 1.88 -8.16
N GLN A 68 5.63 2.86 -8.95
CA GLN A 68 4.72 3.79 -9.65
C GLN A 68 3.70 3.07 -10.55
N GLY A 69 4.05 1.92 -11.13
CA GLY A 69 3.11 1.12 -11.92
C GLY A 69 1.89 0.64 -11.12
N MET A 70 2.07 0.31 -9.83
CA MET A 70 0.96 -0.07 -8.94
C MET A 70 0.09 1.14 -8.59
N GLU A 71 0.70 2.31 -8.35
CA GLU A 71 0.00 3.58 -8.12
C GLU A 71 -0.87 3.97 -9.33
N ILE A 72 -0.32 3.84 -10.54
CA ILE A 72 -1.05 4.11 -11.79
C ILE A 72 -2.19 3.11 -11.97
N LEU A 73 -1.97 1.82 -11.71
CA LEU A 73 -3.04 0.81 -11.79
C LEU A 73 -4.19 1.14 -10.83
N MET A 74 -3.88 1.47 -9.58
CA MET A 74 -4.87 1.94 -8.59
C MET A 74 -5.68 3.13 -9.11
N MET A 75 -5.00 4.13 -9.67
CA MET A 75 -5.63 5.33 -10.23
C MET A 75 -6.52 4.99 -11.43
N ILE A 76 -6.04 4.18 -12.38
CA ILE A 76 -6.78 3.77 -13.57
C ILE A 76 -8.05 3.01 -13.19
N GLU A 77 -7.96 2.06 -12.25
CA GLU A 77 -9.12 1.30 -11.79
C GLU A 77 -10.12 2.20 -11.04
N GLY A 78 -9.65 3.15 -10.24
CA GLY A 78 -10.51 4.15 -9.61
C GLY A 78 -11.20 5.07 -10.63
N LEU A 79 -10.52 5.46 -11.70
CA LEU A 79 -11.06 6.34 -12.75
C LEU A 79 -12.21 5.71 -13.54
N LYS A 80 -12.29 4.38 -13.59
CA LYS A 80 -13.45 3.67 -14.17
C LYS A 80 -14.74 3.91 -13.37
N ILE A 81 -14.62 4.34 -12.11
CA ILE A 81 -15.73 4.49 -11.16
C ILE A 81 -16.03 5.97 -10.91
N THR A 82 -14.99 6.79 -10.74
CA THR A 82 -15.17 8.22 -10.43
C THR A 82 -14.01 9.07 -10.96
N PRO A 83 -14.29 10.26 -11.53
CA PRO A 83 -13.24 11.18 -11.95
C PRO A 83 -12.39 11.68 -10.77
N PHE A 84 -12.92 11.66 -9.54
CA PHE A 84 -12.17 12.09 -8.35
C PHE A 84 -10.97 11.19 -8.03
N ALA A 85 -10.89 9.98 -8.59
CA ALA A 85 -9.71 9.12 -8.45
C ALA A 85 -8.43 9.78 -8.99
N SER A 86 -8.54 10.72 -9.94
CA SER A 86 -7.43 11.54 -10.44
C SER A 86 -6.75 12.40 -9.38
N LEU A 87 -7.41 12.66 -8.25
CA LEU A 87 -6.88 13.48 -7.16
C LEU A 87 -6.03 12.67 -6.15
N SER A 88 -5.98 11.34 -6.32
CA SER A 88 -5.26 10.47 -5.40
C SER A 88 -3.76 10.75 -5.44
N ARG A 89 -3.16 10.92 -4.26
CA ARG A 89 -1.70 11.02 -4.09
C ARG A 89 -1.11 9.75 -3.49
N ALA A 90 -1.82 8.63 -3.55
CA ALA A 90 -1.39 7.37 -2.94
C ALA A 90 0.00 6.93 -3.46
N VAL A 91 0.83 6.46 -2.53
CA VAL A 91 2.18 5.95 -2.83
C VAL A 91 2.25 4.46 -2.54
N VAL A 92 2.98 3.74 -3.39
CA VAL A 92 3.32 2.33 -3.20
C VAL A 92 4.83 2.18 -3.27
N GLY A 93 5.42 1.54 -2.27
CA GLY A 93 6.87 1.34 -2.22
C GLY A 93 7.28 0.27 -1.24
N SER A 94 8.56 -0.09 -1.23
CA SER A 94 9.12 -1.04 -0.27
C SER A 94 10.19 -0.42 0.61
N ARG A 95 10.31 -0.95 1.82
CA ARG A 95 11.37 -0.63 2.78
C ARG A 95 11.82 -1.92 3.49
N ARG A 96 13.11 -2.26 3.48
CA ARG A 96 13.67 -3.41 4.25
C ARG A 96 12.90 -4.74 4.11
N GLY A 97 12.41 -5.05 2.91
CA GLY A 97 11.63 -6.27 2.66
C GLY A 97 10.14 -6.18 3.02
N THR A 98 9.67 -5.01 3.44
CA THR A 98 8.27 -4.67 3.69
C THR A 98 7.68 -3.92 2.50
N LEU A 99 6.49 -4.33 2.02
CA LEU A 99 5.70 -3.58 1.06
C LEU A 99 4.77 -2.60 1.79
N ILE A 100 4.71 -1.35 1.35
CA ILE A 100 3.87 -0.29 1.90
C ILE A 100 2.93 0.21 0.81
N ILE A 101 1.61 0.19 1.07
CA ILE A 101 0.58 0.63 0.13
C ILE A 101 -0.32 1.65 0.84
N ASN A 102 -0.41 2.87 0.30
CA ASN A 102 -1.39 3.84 0.77
C ASN A 102 -2.74 3.62 0.10
N LEU A 103 -3.80 3.49 0.88
CA LEU A 103 -5.16 3.31 0.39
C LEU A 103 -6.02 4.55 0.73
N PRO A 104 -7.07 4.84 -0.06
CA PRO A 104 -8.02 5.90 0.26
C PRO A 104 -8.74 5.64 1.59
N GLY A 105 -9.31 6.68 2.21
CA GLY A 105 -10.05 6.54 3.48
C GLY A 105 -11.45 5.92 3.34
N ASN A 106 -12.03 5.92 2.14
CA ASN A 106 -13.37 5.37 1.92
C ASN A 106 -13.32 3.84 1.76
N ARG A 107 -14.15 3.13 2.51
CA ARG A 107 -14.26 1.65 2.49
C ARG A 107 -14.45 1.02 1.11
N TRP A 108 -15.13 1.68 0.19
CA TRP A 108 -15.34 1.20 -1.19
C TRP A 108 -14.09 1.43 -2.02
N ALA A 109 -13.55 2.65 -1.98
CA ALA A 109 -12.31 3.02 -2.66
C ALA A 109 -11.13 2.12 -2.23
N VAL A 110 -11.04 1.73 -0.95
CA VAL A 110 -10.08 0.73 -0.46
C VAL A 110 -10.15 -0.57 -1.26
N LYS A 111 -11.36 -1.09 -1.51
CA LYS A 111 -11.54 -2.33 -2.27
C LYS A 111 -11.14 -2.14 -3.73
N GLU A 112 -11.59 -1.04 -4.33
CA GLU A 112 -11.33 -0.69 -5.72
C GLU A 112 -9.84 -0.53 -6.02
N ASN A 113 -9.08 0.00 -5.05
CA ASN A 113 -7.64 0.20 -5.18
C ASN A 113 -6.84 -1.06 -4.84
N LEU A 114 -7.24 -1.83 -3.83
CA LEU A 114 -6.46 -2.99 -3.37
C LEU A 114 -6.69 -4.24 -4.22
N LEU A 115 -7.93 -4.52 -4.66
CA LEU A 115 -8.26 -5.74 -5.40
C LEU A 115 -7.43 -5.95 -6.68
N PRO A 116 -7.17 -4.92 -7.51
CA PRO A 116 -6.31 -5.06 -8.70
C PRO A 116 -4.88 -5.47 -8.39
N LEU A 117 -4.38 -5.16 -7.18
CA LEU A 117 -3.00 -5.45 -6.78
C LEU A 117 -2.83 -6.85 -6.18
N ILE A 118 -3.93 -7.49 -5.76
CA ILE A 118 -3.90 -8.80 -5.10
C ILE A 118 -3.07 -9.85 -5.86
N PRO A 119 -3.19 -9.99 -7.19
CA PRO A 119 -2.45 -11.02 -7.93
C PRO A 119 -0.93 -10.84 -7.88
N VAL A 120 -0.44 -9.59 -7.77
CA VAL A 120 1.01 -9.29 -7.85
C VAL A 120 1.68 -9.21 -6.48
N ILE A 121 0.91 -8.92 -5.41
CA ILE A 121 1.45 -8.74 -4.05
C ILE A 121 2.29 -9.95 -3.58
N PRO A 122 1.83 -11.22 -3.68
CA PRO A 122 2.61 -12.36 -3.18
C PRO A 122 3.96 -12.52 -3.89
N HIS A 123 3.99 -12.31 -5.21
CA HIS A 123 5.21 -12.36 -6.00
C HIS A 123 6.17 -11.24 -5.57
N LEU A 124 5.69 -10.00 -5.50
CA LEU A 124 6.48 -8.85 -5.10
C LEU A 124 7.05 -8.99 -3.68
N LEU A 125 6.29 -9.54 -2.74
CA LEU A 125 6.75 -9.79 -1.37
C LEU A 125 7.95 -10.76 -1.32
N ARG A 126 7.96 -11.79 -2.18
CA ARG A 126 9.11 -12.70 -2.29
C ARG A 126 10.32 -11.99 -2.87
N GLU A 127 10.13 -11.21 -3.94
CA GLU A 127 11.21 -10.46 -4.59
C GLU A 127 11.88 -9.45 -3.65
N ILE A 128 11.10 -8.63 -2.93
CA ILE A 128 11.68 -7.61 -2.03
C ILE A 128 12.39 -8.22 -0.81
N LYS A 129 12.09 -9.49 -0.48
CA LYS A 129 12.80 -10.27 0.55
C LYS A 129 14.04 -11.01 0.02
N GLY A 130 14.35 -10.89 -1.27
CA GLY A 130 15.47 -11.58 -1.90
C GLY A 130 15.22 -13.07 -2.14
N GLN A 131 13.96 -13.51 -2.13
CA GLN A 131 13.54 -14.87 -2.42
C GLN A 131 13.13 -14.95 -3.89
N SER A 132 14.08 -14.87 -4.82
CA SER A 132 13.79 -15.00 -6.24
C SER A 132 13.75 -16.48 -6.64
N GLU A 133 12.55 -17.00 -6.90
CA GLU A 133 12.35 -18.20 -7.74
C GLU A 133 12.01 -17.76 -9.18
N GLU A 134 12.03 -18.70 -10.12
CA GLU A 134 11.74 -18.48 -11.55
C GLU A 134 10.46 -17.64 -11.76
N CYS A 135 10.52 -16.73 -12.73
CA CYS A 135 9.42 -15.84 -13.08
C CYS A 135 8.23 -16.66 -13.59
N GLU A 136 7.18 -16.81 -12.77
CA GLU A 136 5.91 -17.39 -13.20
C GLU A 136 5.29 -16.50 -14.28
N ASP A 137 5.06 -17.02 -15.49
CA ASP A 137 4.41 -16.25 -16.56
C ASP A 137 2.96 -15.95 -16.17
N LEU A 138 2.68 -14.69 -15.85
CA LEU A 138 1.35 -14.20 -15.47
C LEU A 138 0.47 -13.84 -16.69
N ARG A 139 0.97 -14.00 -17.93
CA ARG A 139 0.18 -13.77 -19.15
C ARG A 139 -0.70 -14.99 -19.43
N LYS A 140 -1.99 -14.89 -19.09
CA LYS A 140 -3.04 -15.79 -19.58
C LYS A 140 -3.95 -15.04 -20.54
#